data_AF-T2JV95-F1
#
_entry.id   AF-T2JV95-F1
#
_cell.length_a   1.000
_cell.length_b   1.000
_cell.length_c   1.000
_cell.angle_alpha   90.00
_cell.angle_beta   90.00
_cell.angle_gamma   90.00
#
_symmetry.space_group_name_H-M   'P 1'
#
loop_
_entity.id
_entity.type
_entity.pdbx_description
1 polymer ?
#
loop_
_entity_poly.entity_id
_entity_poly.type
_entity_poly.pdbx_seq_one_letter_code
_entity_poly.pdbx_strand_id
1 'polypeptide(L)'
;MDRITPDQLEKIIAEVERLSKQNEDLDRQDVEEILQTLNLSPDLLDEAINQVNRREALKREKKRNLRVLLGIIFILFITVTGIVLLQQNYQQGLEGITIYQSRLTLSEDKGDNLQVINRQNSGEIFYRVTLQNVPLGERLSLSCQWIDPQGNLSHQNVYQTRKIDKQVWTTYCRHLIGNASLSGTWTVEMFLGDRLLSRNNFQVQ
;
A
#
# COMPACT_ATOMS: atom_id res chain seq x y z
N MET A 1 -4.29 1.21 25.93
CA MET A 1 -4.41 0.71 24.55
C MET A 1 -5.35 -0.48 24.61
N ASP A 2 -6.64 -0.26 24.38
CA ASP A 2 -7.60 -1.36 24.23
C ASP A 2 -8.13 -1.34 22.80
N ARG A 3 -7.75 -2.37 22.03
CA ARG A 3 -8.31 -2.61 20.70
C ARG A 3 -9.67 -3.27 20.89
N ILE A 4 -10.71 -2.62 20.38
CA ILE A 4 -12.07 -3.19 20.33
C ILE A 4 -11.99 -4.50 19.56
N THR A 5 -12.29 -5.61 20.23
CA THR A 5 -12.31 -6.96 19.64
C THR A 5 -13.56 -7.16 18.78
N PRO A 6 -13.53 -8.07 17.79
CA PRO A 6 -14.64 -8.34 16.88
C PRO A 6 -15.98 -8.60 17.60
N ASP A 7 -15.94 -9.32 18.72
CA ASP A 7 -17.12 -9.64 19.55
C ASP A 7 -17.77 -8.40 20.18
N GLN A 8 -16.99 -7.35 20.47
CA GLN A 8 -17.52 -6.09 21.01
C GLN A 8 -18.24 -5.29 19.91
N LEU A 9 -17.77 -5.40 18.66
CA LEU A 9 -18.38 -4.74 17.51
C LEU A 9 -19.74 -5.35 17.16
N GLU A 10 -19.84 -6.69 17.19
CA GLU A 10 -21.09 -7.41 16.92
C GLU A 10 -22.17 -7.11 17.98
N LYS A 11 -21.77 -7.01 19.25
CA LYS A 11 -22.67 -6.64 20.35
C LYS A 11 -23.19 -5.20 20.24
N ILE A 12 -22.37 -4.29 19.70
CA ILE A 12 -22.78 -2.90 19.44
C ILE A 12 -23.74 -2.83 18.25
N ILE A 13 -23.49 -3.58 17.18
CA ILE A 13 -24.38 -3.64 16.01
C ILE A 13 -25.75 -4.23 16.40
N ALA A 14 -25.77 -5.32 17.17
CA ALA A 14 -27.00 -5.96 17.64
C ALA A 14 -27.84 -5.05 18.55
N GLU A 15 -27.22 -4.28 19.45
CA GLU A 15 -27.96 -3.36 20.33
C GLU A 15 -28.49 -2.13 19.57
N VAL A 16 -27.77 -1.67 18.53
CA VAL A 16 -28.24 -0.60 17.63
C VAL A 16 -29.43 -1.06 16.78
N GLU A 17 -29.42 -2.31 16.31
CA GLU A 17 -30.54 -2.90 15.56
C GLU A 17 -31.78 -3.10 16.47
N ARG A 18 -31.56 -3.54 17.72
CA ARG A 18 -32.61 -3.65 18.75
C ARG A 18 -33.26 -2.29 19.06
N LEU A 19 -32.46 -1.23 19.16
CA LEU A 19 -32.93 0.14 19.44
C LEU A 19 -33.62 0.80 18.23
N SER A 20 -33.26 0.42 17.02
CA SER A 20 -33.94 0.86 15.80
C SER A 20 -35.35 0.28 15.68
N LYS A 21 -35.55 -0.95 16.17
CA LYS A 21 -36.83 -1.67 16.12
C LYS A 21 -37.84 -1.24 17.20
N GLN A 22 -37.44 -0.37 18.14
CA GLN A 22 -38.27 0.08 19.27
C GLN A 22 -38.85 1.51 19.09
N ASN A 23 -38.74 2.11 17.91
CA ASN A 23 -39.39 3.40 17.60
C ASN A 23 -40.24 3.30 16.33
N GLU A 24 -41.13 2.31 16.30
CA GLU A 24 -42.28 2.28 15.41
C GLU A 24 -43.54 2.35 16.27
N ASP A 25 -44.39 3.33 15.94
CA ASP A 25 -45.78 3.56 16.35
C ASP A 25 -46.10 3.80 17.84
N LEU A 26 -46.18 5.09 18.19
CA LEU A 26 -47.21 5.56 19.11
C LEU A 26 -48.18 6.39 18.27
N ASP A 27 -49.22 5.71 17.81
CA ASP A 27 -50.31 6.29 17.05
C ASP A 27 -51.05 7.34 17.91
N ARG A 28 -51.44 8.42 17.26
CA ARG A 28 -52.06 9.60 17.86
C ARG A 28 -53.45 9.30 18.44
N GLN A 29 -54.03 8.15 18.09
CA GLN A 29 -55.36 7.72 18.55
C GLN A 29 -55.39 7.22 20.00
N ASP A 30 -54.30 6.67 20.55
CA ASP A 30 -54.30 6.14 21.94
C ASP A 30 -54.21 7.23 23.02
N VAL A 31 -53.83 8.46 22.63
CA VAL A 31 -53.63 9.59 23.56
C VAL A 31 -54.90 10.44 23.70
N GLU A 32 -55.81 10.41 22.72
CA GLU A 32 -57.08 11.17 22.79
C GLU A 32 -58.11 10.53 23.73
N GLU A 33 -58.07 9.21 23.92
CA GLU A 33 -59.02 8.49 24.79
C GLU A 33 -58.73 8.68 26.30
N ILE A 34 -57.47 8.96 26.66
CA ILE A 34 -57.07 9.17 28.07
C ILE A 34 -57.31 10.63 28.53
N LEU A 35 -57.23 11.61 27.62
CA LEU A 35 -57.31 13.03 27.99
C LEU A 35 -58.74 13.56 28.21
N GLN A 36 -59.78 12.81 27.83
CA GLN A 36 -61.18 13.20 28.10
C GLN A 36 -61.70 12.76 29.48
N THR A 37 -60.95 11.94 30.24
CA THR A 37 -61.45 11.33 31.48
C THR A 37 -61.01 12.07 32.76
N LEU A 38 -59.92 12.86 32.73
CA LEU A 38 -59.31 13.37 33.97
C LEU A 38 -59.14 14.89 33.94
N ASN A 39 -60.19 15.56 34.39
CA ASN A 39 -60.32 16.99 34.65
C ASN A 39 -59.26 17.52 35.66
N LEU A 40 -58.03 17.89 35.22
CA LEU A 40 -56.97 18.36 36.14
C LEU A 40 -56.06 19.50 35.62
N SER A 41 -55.52 20.22 36.61
CA SER A 41 -55.05 21.63 36.64
C SER A 41 -53.76 22.01 35.86
N PRO A 42 -53.58 23.31 35.53
CA PRO A 42 -52.52 23.81 34.63
C PRO A 42 -51.07 23.78 35.16
N ASP A 43 -50.83 23.63 36.47
CA ASP A 43 -49.50 23.84 37.08
C ASP A 43 -48.56 22.62 37.06
N LEU A 44 -48.99 21.46 36.53
CA LEU A 44 -48.14 20.25 36.43
C LEU A 44 -47.64 19.98 35.00
N LEU A 45 -48.08 20.78 34.03
CA LEU A 45 -47.70 20.64 32.63
C LEU A 45 -46.30 21.23 32.35
N ASP A 46 -45.93 22.33 33.01
CA ASP A 46 -44.67 23.03 32.78
C ASP A 46 -43.43 22.25 33.25
N GLU A 47 -43.53 21.47 34.34
CA GLU A 47 -42.45 20.62 34.84
C GLU A 47 -42.19 19.42 33.90
N ALA A 48 -43.26 18.87 33.31
CA ALA A 48 -43.18 17.78 32.33
C ALA A 48 -42.62 18.27 30.99
N ILE A 49 -43.04 19.45 30.52
CA ILE A 49 -42.54 20.08 29.30
C ILE A 49 -41.04 20.39 29.43
N ASN A 50 -40.58 20.86 30.60
CA ASN A 50 -39.16 21.12 30.82
C ASN A 50 -38.31 19.85 30.82
N GLN A 51 -38.78 18.74 31.40
CA GLN A 51 -38.06 17.45 31.32
C GLN A 51 -38.03 16.86 29.91
N VAL A 52 -39.12 17.00 29.15
CA VAL A 52 -39.19 16.54 27.74
C VAL A 52 -38.23 17.37 26.88
N ASN A 53 -38.22 18.69 27.02
CA ASN A 53 -37.30 19.57 26.30
C ASN A 53 -35.83 19.28 26.63
N ARG A 54 -35.49 18.95 27.89
CA ARG A 54 -34.14 18.56 28.30
C ARG A 54 -33.70 17.23 27.67
N ARG A 55 -34.61 16.25 27.60
CA ARG A 55 -34.36 14.96 26.92
C ARG A 55 -34.21 15.13 25.41
N GLU A 56 -34.98 16.03 24.79
CA GLU A 56 -34.82 16.35 23.37
C GLU A 56 -33.50 17.03 23.06
N ALA A 57 -33.05 17.98 23.89
CA ALA A 57 -31.77 18.64 23.73
C ALA A 57 -30.60 17.64 23.80
N LEU A 58 -30.61 16.73 24.79
CA LEU A 58 -29.61 15.67 24.92
C LEU A 58 -29.64 14.67 23.76
N LYS A 59 -30.83 14.34 23.23
CA LYS A 59 -30.97 13.48 22.03
C LYS A 59 -30.46 14.18 20.77
N ARG A 60 -30.68 15.48 20.61
CA ARG A 60 -30.17 16.27 19.47
C ARG A 60 -28.65 16.37 19.51
N GLU A 61 -28.06 16.62 20.68
CA GLU A 61 -26.61 16.60 20.86
C GLU A 61 -26.02 15.22 20.61
N LYS A 62 -26.60 14.15 21.18
CA LYS A 62 -26.15 12.78 20.91
C LYS A 62 -26.26 12.40 19.44
N LYS A 63 -27.37 12.73 18.76
CA LYS A 63 -27.53 12.49 17.32
C LYS A 63 -26.53 13.28 16.48
N ARG A 64 -26.19 14.51 16.89
CA ARG A 64 -25.18 15.32 16.20
C ARG A 64 -23.77 14.74 16.41
N ASN A 65 -23.41 14.39 17.63
CA ASN A 65 -22.11 13.80 17.95
C ASN A 65 -21.95 12.41 17.31
N LEU A 66 -23.01 11.61 17.25
CA LEU A 66 -23.01 10.33 16.54
C LEU A 66 -22.83 10.51 15.02
N ARG A 67 -23.50 11.51 14.42
CA ARG A 67 -23.30 11.83 12.98
C ARG A 67 -21.87 12.31 12.70
N VAL A 68 -21.29 13.13 13.57
CA VAL A 68 -19.89 13.57 13.44
C VAL A 68 -18.93 12.40 13.57
N LEU A 69 -19.14 11.52 14.56
CA LEU A 69 -18.33 10.32 14.77
C LEU A 69 -18.39 9.36 13.56
N LEU A 70 -19.60 9.07 13.07
CA LEU A 70 -19.80 8.23 11.88
C LEU A 70 -19.15 8.84 10.63
N GLY A 71 -19.24 10.16 10.48
CA GLY A 71 -18.55 10.88 9.41
C GLY A 71 -17.03 10.71 9.47
N ILE A 72 -16.43 10.82 10.66
CA ILE A 72 -14.99 10.63 10.85
C ILE A 72 -14.57 9.19 10.52
N ILE A 73 -15.32 8.19 11.00
CA ILE A 73 -15.05 6.77 10.72
C ILE A 73 -15.13 6.49 9.22
N PHE A 74 -16.13 7.04 8.54
CA PHE A 74 -16.31 6.86 7.10
C PHE A 74 -15.16 7.45 6.29
N ILE A 75 -14.70 8.66 6.63
CA ILE A 75 -13.54 9.29 5.98
C ILE A 75 -12.28 8.45 6.19
N LEU A 76 -12.06 7.95 7.41
CA LEU A 76 -10.90 7.13 7.73
C LEU A 76 -10.94 5.77 7.00
N PHE A 77 -12.12 5.20 6.82
CA PHE A 77 -12.29 3.98 6.04
C PHE A 77 -11.97 4.19 4.55
N ILE A 78 -12.45 5.28 3.95
CA ILE A 78 -12.17 5.62 2.53
C ILE A 78 -10.68 5.85 2.30
N THR A 79 -10.00 6.57 3.21
CA THR A 79 -8.57 6.86 3.02
C THR A 79 -7.72 5.59 3.10
N VAL A 80 -7.97 4.72 4.09
CA VAL A 80 -7.23 3.45 4.23
C VAL A 80 -7.50 2.54 3.03
N THR A 81 -8.77 2.35 2.64
CA THR A 81 -9.11 1.51 1.49
C THR A 81 -8.53 2.04 0.18
N GLY A 82 -8.55 3.36 -0.04
CA GLY A 82 -7.94 3.99 -1.21
C GLY A 82 -6.43 3.77 -1.30
N ILE A 83 -5.70 3.91 -0.19
CA ILE A 83 -4.24 3.67 -0.15
C ILE A 83 -3.94 2.19 -0.47
N VAL A 84 -4.68 1.26 0.12
CA VAL A 84 -4.47 -0.18 -0.11
C VAL A 84 -4.71 -0.55 -1.58
N LEU A 85 -5.78 -0.04 -2.21
CA LEU A 85 -6.07 -0.30 -3.62
C LEU A 85 -4.99 0.25 -4.55
N LEU A 86 -4.50 1.47 -4.29
CA LEU A 86 -3.40 2.06 -5.06
C LEU A 86 -2.11 1.22 -4.92
N GLN A 87 -1.80 0.78 -3.71
CA GLN A 87 -0.63 -0.04 -3.46
C GLN A 87 -0.73 -1.43 -4.08
N GLN A 88 -1.91 -2.07 -4.06
CA GLN A 88 -2.14 -3.36 -4.72
C GLN A 88 -1.98 -3.25 -6.24
N ASN A 89 -2.54 -2.21 -6.86
CA ASN A 89 -2.44 -2.00 -8.30
C ASN A 89 -0.98 -1.76 -8.74
N TYR A 90 -0.21 -1.02 -7.93
CA TYR A 90 1.21 -0.82 -8.15
C TYR A 90 1.99 -2.14 -8.12
N GLN A 91 1.74 -3.01 -7.12
CA GLN A 91 2.42 -4.30 -7.00
C GLN A 91 2.12 -5.24 -8.18
N GLN A 92 0.86 -5.30 -8.63
CA GLN A 92 0.48 -6.11 -9.80
C GLN A 92 1.23 -5.67 -11.07
N GLY A 93 1.41 -4.36 -11.26
CA GLY A 93 2.20 -3.82 -12.38
C GLY A 93 3.68 -4.22 -12.33
N LEU A 94 4.25 -4.39 -11.12
CA LEU A 94 5.65 -4.81 -10.94
C LEU A 94 5.86 -6.31 -11.16
N GLU A 95 4.86 -7.15 -10.83
CA GLU A 95 4.92 -8.60 -11.04
C GLU A 95 5.01 -8.97 -12.53
N GLY A 96 4.34 -8.21 -13.41
CA GLY A 96 4.35 -8.43 -14.85
C GLY A 96 5.68 -8.13 -15.55
N ILE A 97 6.61 -7.45 -14.88
CA ILE A 97 7.91 -7.08 -15.48
C ILE A 97 8.77 -8.33 -15.69
N THR A 98 9.22 -8.53 -16.92
CA THR A 98 10.10 -9.65 -17.31
C THR A 98 11.40 -9.16 -17.95
N ILE A 99 12.38 -10.06 -18.04
CA ILE A 99 13.62 -9.80 -18.77
C ILE A 99 13.44 -10.16 -20.23
N TYR A 100 13.65 -9.18 -21.11
CA TYR A 100 13.76 -9.43 -22.54
C TYR A 100 15.16 -9.89 -22.92
N GLN A 101 16.18 -9.21 -22.40
CA GLN A 101 17.58 -9.52 -22.67
C GLN A 101 18.46 -9.05 -21.52
N SER A 102 19.53 -9.79 -21.24
CA SER A 102 20.65 -9.31 -20.44
C SER A 102 21.98 -9.56 -21.15
N ARG A 103 22.93 -8.65 -20.96
CA ARG A 103 24.27 -8.74 -21.54
C ARG A 103 25.31 -8.05 -20.68
N LEU A 104 26.53 -8.58 -20.70
CA LEU A 104 27.70 -7.94 -20.12
C LEU A 104 28.47 -7.21 -21.23
N THR A 105 28.82 -5.94 -21.01
CA THR A 105 29.54 -5.12 -22.00
C THR A 105 30.68 -4.35 -21.33
N LEU A 106 31.61 -3.82 -22.13
CA LEU A 106 32.48 -2.73 -21.69
C LEU A 106 31.70 -1.41 -21.71
N SER A 107 32.36 -0.32 -21.31
CA SER A 107 31.81 1.04 -21.35
C SER A 107 31.30 1.42 -22.74
N GLU A 108 32.08 1.12 -23.77
CA GLU A 108 31.63 1.20 -25.16
C GLU A 108 30.80 -0.05 -25.51
N ASP A 109 29.49 0.14 -25.66
CA ASP A 109 28.57 -0.94 -26.02
C ASP A 109 28.60 -1.18 -27.53
N LYS A 110 29.35 -2.20 -27.95
CA LYS A 110 29.48 -2.61 -29.36
C LYS A 110 28.41 -3.63 -29.80
N GLY A 111 27.44 -3.93 -28.94
CA GLY A 111 26.41 -4.93 -29.23
C GLY A 111 26.72 -6.32 -28.67
N ASP A 112 27.99 -6.62 -28.38
CA ASP A 112 28.44 -7.92 -27.91
C ASP A 112 28.00 -8.26 -26.49
N ASN A 113 27.91 -9.55 -26.19
CA ASN A 113 27.73 -10.07 -24.83
C ASN A 113 29.01 -10.77 -24.38
N LEU A 114 29.73 -10.12 -23.47
CA LEU A 114 31.01 -10.61 -22.95
C LEU A 114 30.79 -11.76 -21.96
N GLN A 115 31.53 -12.84 -22.17
CA GLN A 115 31.54 -13.99 -21.26
C GLN A 115 32.85 -14.09 -20.47
N VAL A 116 33.90 -13.41 -20.95
CA VAL A 116 35.24 -13.40 -20.36
C VAL A 116 35.72 -11.97 -20.25
N ILE A 117 36.20 -11.59 -19.07
CA ILE A 117 36.73 -10.27 -18.74
C ILE A 117 38.19 -10.46 -18.31
N ASN A 118 39.12 -9.85 -19.05
CA ASN A 118 40.54 -9.87 -18.68
C ASN A 118 40.85 -8.74 -17.71
N ARG A 119 41.09 -9.04 -16.43
CA ARG A 119 41.25 -8.05 -15.35
C ARG A 119 42.50 -7.19 -15.46
N GLN A 120 43.46 -7.56 -16.32
CA GLN A 120 44.67 -6.77 -16.57
C GLN A 120 44.42 -5.61 -17.53
N ASN A 121 43.46 -5.77 -18.43
CA ASN A 121 43.18 -4.83 -19.51
C ASN A 121 41.74 -4.30 -19.50
N SER A 122 40.92 -4.73 -18.54
CA SER A 122 39.55 -4.27 -18.39
C SER A 122 39.43 -3.18 -17.33
N GLY A 123 38.44 -2.32 -17.51
CA GLY A 123 38.06 -1.27 -16.58
C GLY A 123 36.63 -1.47 -16.13
N GLU A 124 35.83 -0.41 -16.23
CA GLU A 124 34.41 -0.47 -15.86
C GLU A 124 33.64 -1.39 -16.83
N ILE A 125 33.00 -2.42 -16.27
CA ILE A 125 32.11 -3.33 -16.97
C ILE A 125 30.66 -2.99 -16.65
N PHE A 126 29.78 -3.26 -17.61
CA PHE A 126 28.38 -2.89 -17.55
C PHE A 126 27.51 -4.12 -17.73
N TYR A 127 26.69 -4.42 -16.74
CA TYR A 127 25.62 -5.40 -16.87
C TYR A 127 24.36 -4.68 -17.32
N ARG A 128 24.01 -4.84 -18.59
CA ARG A 128 22.87 -4.18 -19.25
C ARG A 128 21.71 -5.14 -19.32
N VAL A 129 20.54 -4.68 -18.88
CA VAL A 129 19.32 -5.47 -18.83
C VAL A 129 18.19 -4.69 -19.48
N THR A 130 17.50 -5.33 -20.41
CA THR A 130 16.32 -4.81 -21.06
C THR A 130 15.10 -5.47 -20.44
N LEU A 131 14.28 -4.66 -19.79
CA LEU A 131 13.03 -5.05 -19.16
C LEU A 131 11.87 -4.91 -20.17
N GLN A 132 10.86 -5.76 -20.04
CA GLN A 132 9.61 -5.71 -20.78
C GLN A 132 8.40 -5.67 -19.83
N ASN A 133 7.26 -5.21 -20.37
CA ASN A 133 6.01 -5.02 -19.63
C ASN A 133 6.16 -4.08 -18.42
N VAL A 134 7.00 -3.06 -18.57
CA VAL A 134 7.27 -2.12 -17.50
C VAL A 134 6.13 -1.11 -17.36
N PRO A 135 5.58 -0.86 -16.15
CA PRO A 135 4.48 0.07 -15.96
C PRO A 135 4.90 1.51 -16.29
N LEU A 136 4.10 2.16 -17.14
CA LEU A 136 4.33 3.54 -17.58
C LEU A 136 4.05 4.54 -16.45
N GLY A 137 4.83 5.61 -16.40
CA GLY A 137 4.72 6.68 -15.41
C GLY A 137 5.35 6.34 -14.05
N GLU A 138 5.72 5.08 -13.83
CA GLU A 138 6.27 4.59 -12.59
C GLU A 138 7.80 4.71 -12.53
N ARG A 139 8.33 4.64 -11.30
CA ARG A 139 9.77 4.54 -11.05
C ARG A 139 10.09 3.19 -10.44
N LEU A 140 11.03 2.46 -11.01
CA LEU A 140 11.45 1.17 -10.49
C LEU A 140 12.61 1.33 -9.50
N SER A 141 12.54 0.64 -8.37
CA SER A 141 13.66 0.47 -7.45
C SER A 141 14.48 -0.74 -7.86
N LEU A 142 15.67 -0.51 -8.40
CA LEU A 142 16.52 -1.55 -8.95
C LEU A 142 17.80 -1.67 -8.13
N SER A 143 18.30 -2.89 -8.00
CA SER A 143 19.64 -3.12 -7.47
C SER A 143 20.38 -4.19 -8.26
N CYS A 144 21.72 -4.16 -8.16
CA CYS A 144 22.55 -5.25 -8.60
C CYS A 144 23.56 -5.66 -7.56
N GLN A 145 23.82 -6.95 -7.49
CA GLN A 145 24.83 -7.55 -6.64
C GLN A 145 25.90 -8.21 -7.53
N TRP A 146 27.15 -7.86 -7.29
CA TRP A 146 28.31 -8.45 -7.95
C TRP A 146 28.98 -9.37 -6.94
N ILE A 147 28.94 -10.67 -7.22
CA ILE A 147 29.39 -11.73 -6.34
C ILE A 147 30.69 -12.29 -6.91
N ASP A 148 31.72 -12.31 -6.07
CA ASP A 148 33.04 -12.81 -6.44
C ASP A 148 33.07 -14.37 -6.48
N PRO A 149 34.17 -14.98 -6.96
CA PRO A 149 34.27 -16.43 -7.08
C PRO A 149 34.25 -17.19 -5.74
N GLN A 150 34.42 -16.49 -4.62
CA GLN A 150 34.33 -17.05 -3.27
C GLN A 150 32.90 -16.97 -2.72
N GLY A 151 31.98 -16.32 -3.44
CA GLY A 151 30.60 -16.11 -3.01
C GLY A 151 30.39 -14.84 -2.18
N ASN A 152 31.40 -13.97 -2.06
CA ASN A 152 31.24 -12.72 -1.32
C ASN A 152 30.65 -11.63 -2.21
N LEU A 153 29.84 -10.75 -1.61
CA LEU A 153 29.38 -9.53 -2.26
C LEU A 153 30.57 -8.57 -2.44
N SER A 154 31.09 -8.48 -3.66
CA SER A 154 32.18 -7.58 -4.01
C SER A 154 31.70 -6.15 -4.23
N HIS A 155 30.53 -5.96 -4.82
CA HIS A 155 29.97 -4.64 -5.08
C HIS A 155 28.45 -4.67 -5.18
N GLN A 156 27.82 -3.54 -4.85
CA GLN A 156 26.37 -3.37 -4.97
C GLN A 156 26.04 -2.03 -5.63
N ASN A 157 25.15 -2.06 -6.61
CA ASN A 157 24.51 -0.86 -7.15
C ASN A 157 23.07 -0.82 -6.64
N VAL A 158 22.61 0.32 -6.14
CA VAL A 158 21.20 0.56 -5.77
C VAL A 158 20.78 1.88 -6.38
N TYR A 159 19.68 1.89 -7.14
CA TYR A 159 19.20 3.10 -7.80
C TYR A 159 17.72 3.03 -8.11
N GLN A 160 17.12 4.20 -8.33
CA GLN A 160 15.75 4.31 -8.79
C GLN A 160 15.72 4.87 -10.20
N THR A 161 14.89 4.31 -11.07
CA THR A 161 14.76 4.82 -12.44
C THR A 161 14.09 6.20 -12.44
N ARG A 162 14.26 6.93 -13.55
CA ARG A 162 13.34 8.01 -13.89
C ARG A 162 11.94 7.42 -14.15
N LYS A 163 10.93 8.30 -14.21
CA LYS A 163 9.60 7.87 -14.63
C LYS A 163 9.69 7.20 -16.00
N ILE A 164 9.14 6.01 -16.10
CA ILE A 164 9.25 5.19 -17.29
C ILE A 164 8.25 5.65 -18.34
N ASP A 165 8.74 5.92 -19.54
CA ASP A 165 7.94 6.42 -20.67
C ASP A 165 7.69 5.33 -21.74
N LYS A 166 8.32 4.17 -21.60
CA LYS A 166 8.23 3.04 -22.54
C LYS A 166 8.13 1.72 -21.79
N GLN A 167 7.30 0.81 -22.31
CA GLN A 167 7.13 -0.54 -21.74
C GLN A 167 8.38 -1.43 -21.91
N VAL A 168 9.22 -1.12 -22.89
CA VAL A 168 10.55 -1.71 -23.06
C VAL A 168 11.57 -0.72 -22.54
N TRP A 169 12.29 -1.09 -21.49
CA TRP A 169 13.18 -0.19 -20.78
C TRP A 169 14.55 -0.82 -20.55
N THR A 170 15.60 -0.18 -21.05
CA THR A 170 16.99 -0.62 -20.82
C THR A 170 17.56 0.07 -19.60
N THR A 171 18.15 -0.72 -18.72
CA THR A 171 18.86 -0.26 -17.52
C THR A 171 20.22 -0.95 -17.43
N TYR A 172 21.09 -0.45 -16.56
CA TYR A 172 22.40 -1.06 -16.37
C TYR A 172 22.93 -0.89 -14.96
N CYS A 173 23.78 -1.84 -14.58
CA CYS A 173 24.63 -1.79 -13.41
C CYS A 173 26.08 -1.79 -13.85
N ARG A 174 26.97 -1.24 -13.02
CA ARG A 174 28.38 -1.15 -13.36
C ARG A 174 29.27 -1.47 -12.19
N HIS A 175 30.40 -2.09 -12.50
CA HIS A 175 31.43 -2.45 -11.55
C HIS A 175 32.81 -2.34 -12.20
N LEU A 176 33.81 -2.03 -11.40
CA LEU A 176 35.20 -2.01 -11.83
C LEU A 176 35.82 -3.39 -11.60
N ILE A 177 36.17 -4.09 -12.67
CA ILE A 177 37.00 -5.30 -12.61
C ILE A 177 38.40 -4.91 -13.07
N GLY A 178 39.39 -5.12 -12.22
CA GLY A 178 40.78 -4.74 -12.48
C GLY A 178 41.77 -5.70 -11.82
N ASN A 179 43.05 -5.35 -11.84
CA ASN A 179 44.13 -6.22 -11.35
C ASN A 179 43.92 -6.79 -9.93
N ALA A 180 43.25 -6.05 -9.05
CA ALA A 180 42.96 -6.47 -7.68
C ALA A 180 41.76 -7.43 -7.56
N SER A 181 40.93 -7.55 -8.60
CA SER A 181 39.78 -8.46 -8.61
C SER A 181 40.23 -9.91 -8.66
N LEU A 182 39.53 -10.79 -7.95
CA LEU A 182 39.78 -12.23 -7.99
C LEU A 182 39.53 -12.80 -9.39
N SER A 183 40.42 -13.68 -9.85
CA SER A 183 40.15 -14.48 -11.04
C SER A 183 39.21 -15.64 -10.70
N GLY A 184 38.39 -16.06 -11.66
CA GLY A 184 37.39 -17.12 -11.50
C GLY A 184 36.03 -16.73 -12.04
N THR A 185 35.02 -17.52 -11.68
CA THR A 185 33.63 -17.29 -12.09
C THR A 185 32.98 -16.25 -11.18
N TRP A 186 32.59 -15.13 -11.76
CA TRP A 186 31.81 -14.09 -11.10
C TRP A 186 30.33 -14.23 -11.44
N THR A 187 29.48 -13.77 -10.53
CA THR A 187 28.03 -13.71 -10.75
C THR A 187 27.57 -12.27 -10.62
N VAL A 188 26.70 -11.82 -11.52
CA VAL A 188 25.95 -10.57 -11.38
C VAL A 188 24.46 -10.87 -11.34
N GLU A 189 23.79 -10.30 -10.35
CA GLU A 189 22.36 -10.46 -10.12
C GLU A 189 21.70 -9.09 -10.14
N MET A 190 20.57 -8.97 -10.84
CA MET A 190 19.74 -7.78 -10.85
C MET A 190 18.40 -8.05 -10.16
N PHE A 191 17.98 -7.12 -9.32
CA PHE A 191 16.77 -7.19 -8.53
C PHE A 191 15.85 -5.98 -8.79
N LEU A 192 14.55 -6.22 -8.63
CA LEU A 192 13.51 -5.21 -8.50
C LEU A 192 12.92 -5.31 -7.10
N GLY A 193 13.24 -4.34 -6.24
CA GLY A 193 13.05 -4.52 -4.79
C GLY A 193 13.80 -5.77 -4.34
N ASP A 194 13.08 -6.73 -3.75
CA ASP A 194 13.63 -8.01 -3.28
C ASP A 194 13.53 -9.13 -4.33
N ARG A 195 12.88 -8.87 -5.49
CA ARG A 195 12.66 -9.88 -6.52
C ARG A 195 13.87 -9.97 -7.46
N LEU A 196 14.51 -11.14 -7.53
CA LEU A 196 15.53 -11.43 -8.53
C LEU A 196 14.90 -11.40 -9.94
N LEU A 197 15.40 -10.51 -10.79
CA LEU A 197 14.98 -10.40 -12.19
C LEU A 197 15.89 -11.18 -13.12
N SER A 198 17.20 -11.07 -12.92
CA SER A 198 18.19 -11.61 -13.85
C SER A 198 19.45 -12.02 -13.12
N ARG A 199 20.06 -13.12 -13.54
CA ARG A 199 21.35 -13.61 -13.07
C ARG A 199 22.21 -13.93 -14.28
N ASN A 200 23.47 -13.54 -14.26
CA ASN A 200 24.44 -13.91 -15.26
C ASN A 200 25.78 -14.27 -14.62
N ASN A 201 26.45 -15.28 -15.18
CA ASN A 201 27.77 -15.73 -14.75
C ASN A 201 28.77 -15.36 -15.84
N PHE A 202 29.97 -14.91 -15.44
CA PHE A 202 31.03 -14.56 -16.37
C PHE A 202 32.39 -14.90 -15.78
N GLN A 203 33.36 -15.16 -16.64
CA GLN A 203 34.72 -15.49 -16.22
C GLN A 203 35.56 -14.22 -16.11
N VAL A 204 36.28 -14.06 -15.00
CA VAL A 204 37.35 -13.06 -14.85
C VAL A 204 38.70 -13.78 -14.88
N GLN A 205 39.61 -13.30 -15.73
CA GLN A 205 40.96 -13.86 -15.91
C GLN A 205 42.01 -12.79 -15.63
#